data_AF-A0A255PE08-F1
#
_entry.id   AF-A0A255PE08-F1
#
_cell.length_a   1.000
_cell.length_b   1.000
_cell.length_c   1.000
_cell.angle_alpha   90.00
_cell.angle_beta   90.00
_cell.angle_gamma   90.00
#
_symmetry.space_group_name_H-M   'P 1'
#
loop_
_entity.id
_entity.type
_entity.pdbx_description
1 polymer ?
#
loop_
_entity_poly.entity_id
_entity_poly.type
_entity_poly.pdbx_seq_one_letter_code
_entity_poly.pdbx_strand_id
1 'polypeptide(L)'
;MPDLHGWITQQIDAAEHYARTEILNPVNALRRCEADRRILARHTLDPDVHYEPACKGCGTYGDMELPETDNLNECPELLDLAYAHGLTDEILASLDRPVPPSAPRRPEPAGVNLAAYMRLWTAQPTSSVPPALRGPNWRSPA
;
A
#
# COMPACT_ATOMS: atom_id res chain seq x y z
N MET A 1 -13.83 1.08 16.47
CA MET A 1 -15.00 0.84 15.59
C MET A 1 -14.53 -0.03 14.43
N PRO A 2 -15.38 -0.63 13.57
CA PRO A 2 -14.84 -1.27 12.37
C PRO A 2 -14.19 -0.20 11.46
N ASP A 3 -13.22 -0.61 10.64
CA ASP A 3 -12.79 0.18 9.48
C ASP A 3 -13.84 0.07 8.35
N LEU A 4 -13.63 0.76 7.22
CA LEU A 4 -14.55 0.69 6.08
C LEU A 4 -14.75 -0.75 5.60
N HIS A 5 -13.69 -1.55 5.57
CA HIS A 5 -13.76 -2.94 5.12
C HIS A 5 -14.63 -3.79 6.05
N GLY A 6 -14.40 -3.69 7.36
CA GLY A 6 -15.19 -4.35 8.38
C GLY A 6 -16.65 -3.88 8.40
N TRP A 7 -16.89 -2.60 8.16
CA TRP A 7 -18.25 -2.06 8.09
C TRP A 7 -19.01 -2.61 6.88
N ILE A 8 -18.41 -2.61 5.68
CA ILE A 8 -19.03 -3.18 4.48
C ILE A 8 -19.30 -4.67 4.68
N THR A 9 -18.37 -5.41 5.31
CA THR A 9 -18.56 -6.83 5.64
C THR A 9 -19.84 -7.04 6.46
N GLN A 10 -20.04 -6.24 7.50
CA GLN A 10 -21.24 -6.30 8.35
C GLN A 10 -22.52 -6.00 7.57
N GLN A 11 -22.49 -5.03 6.64
CA GLN A 11 -23.66 -4.71 5.81
C GLN A 11 -24.01 -5.85 4.83
N ILE A 12 -23.00 -6.46 4.19
CA ILE A 12 -23.21 -7.60 3.31
C ILE A 12 -23.81 -8.78 4.08
N ASP A 13 -23.31 -9.07 5.28
CA ASP A 13 -23.83 -10.15 6.12
C ASP A 13 -25.27 -9.90 6.56
N ALA A 14 -25.61 -8.65 6.92
CA ALA A 14 -26.97 -8.26 7.25
C ALA A 14 -27.92 -8.38 6.03
N ALA A 15 -27.49 -7.92 4.86
CA ALA A 15 -28.25 -8.02 3.62
C ALA A 15 -28.48 -9.48 3.20
N GLU A 16 -27.46 -10.33 3.35
CA GLU A 16 -27.59 -11.76 3.08
C GLU A 16 -28.56 -12.44 4.05
N HIS A 17 -28.45 -12.12 5.35
CA HIS A 17 -29.36 -12.66 6.36
C HIS A 17 -30.82 -12.30 6.03
N TYR A 18 -31.09 -11.02 5.79
CA TYR A 18 -32.41 -10.53 5.40
C TYR A 18 -32.93 -11.22 4.13
N ALA A 19 -32.08 -11.39 3.12
CA ALA A 19 -32.46 -12.11 1.91
C ALA A 19 -32.90 -13.55 2.22
N ARG A 20 -32.18 -14.26 3.08
CA ARG A 20 -32.49 -15.65 3.43
C ARG A 20 -33.77 -15.80 4.24
N THR A 21 -34.14 -14.82 5.07
CA THR A 21 -35.29 -14.93 5.98
C THR A 21 -36.56 -14.28 5.45
N GLU A 22 -36.44 -13.14 4.76
CA GLU A 22 -37.60 -12.28 4.45
C GLU A 22 -37.99 -12.26 2.96
N ILE A 23 -37.13 -12.69 2.04
CA ILE A 23 -37.39 -12.58 0.59
C ILE A 23 -37.90 -13.91 0.03
N LEU A 24 -39.11 -13.88 -0.56
CA LEU A 24 -39.79 -15.06 -1.16
C LEU A 24 -38.99 -15.73 -2.29
N ASN A 25 -38.09 -15.00 -2.96
CA ASN A 25 -37.13 -15.55 -3.93
C ASN A 25 -35.79 -14.79 -3.84
N PRO A 26 -34.85 -15.26 -3.00
CA PRO A 26 -33.66 -14.47 -2.66
C PRO A 26 -32.51 -14.60 -3.65
N VAL A 27 -32.67 -15.36 -4.74
CA VAL A 27 -31.55 -15.73 -5.63
C VAL A 27 -30.77 -14.52 -6.14
N ASN A 28 -31.45 -13.46 -6.57
CA ASN A 28 -30.77 -12.26 -7.07
C ASN A 28 -30.09 -11.46 -5.96
N ALA A 29 -30.71 -11.37 -4.78
CA ALA A 29 -30.13 -10.70 -3.62
C ALA A 29 -28.87 -11.42 -3.14
N LEU A 30 -28.90 -12.76 -3.08
CA LEU A 30 -27.74 -13.58 -2.72
C LEU A 30 -26.61 -13.46 -3.74
N ARG A 31 -26.93 -13.43 -5.05
CA ARG A 31 -25.93 -13.18 -6.11
C ARG A 31 -25.29 -11.80 -5.98
N ARG A 32 -26.06 -10.77 -5.58
CA ARG A 32 -25.51 -9.44 -5.32
C ARG A 32 -24.57 -9.45 -4.12
N CYS A 33 -24.97 -10.05 -3.00
CA CYS A 33 -24.12 -10.19 -1.81
C CYS A 33 -22.80 -10.92 -2.14
N GLU A 34 -22.86 -11.98 -2.95
CA GLU A 34 -21.67 -12.69 -3.41
C GLU A 34 -20.78 -11.83 -4.32
N ALA A 35 -21.37 -11.03 -5.22
CA ALA A 35 -20.61 -10.10 -6.05
C ALA A 35 -19.91 -9.02 -5.20
N ASP A 36 -20.62 -8.46 -4.23
CA ASP A 36 -20.11 -7.47 -3.29
C ASP A 36 -18.96 -8.04 -2.45
N ARG A 37 -19.08 -9.28 -1.94
CA ARG A 37 -17.97 -9.97 -1.25
C ARG A 37 -16.74 -10.11 -2.13
N ARG A 38 -16.91 -10.46 -3.40
CA ARG A 38 -15.79 -10.58 -4.35
C ARG A 38 -15.12 -9.26 -4.62
N ILE A 39 -15.87 -8.16 -4.68
CA ILE A 39 -15.32 -6.80 -4.79
C ILE A 39 -14.53 -6.51 -3.50
N LEU A 40 -15.17 -6.61 -2.35
CA LEU A 40 -14.53 -6.35 -1.06
C LEU A 40 -13.25 -7.17 -0.81
N ALA A 41 -13.23 -8.43 -1.25
CA ALA A 41 -12.06 -9.30 -1.14
C ALA A 41 -10.89 -8.92 -2.06
N ARG A 42 -11.15 -8.24 -3.19
CA ARG A 42 -10.09 -7.71 -4.05
C ARG A 42 -9.49 -6.43 -3.47
N HIS A 43 -10.30 -5.62 -2.79
CA HIS A 43 -9.91 -4.33 -2.25
C HIS A 43 -9.49 -4.45 -0.78
N THR A 44 -8.23 -4.83 -0.57
CA THR A 44 -7.62 -4.94 0.76
C THR A 44 -6.48 -3.95 0.92
N LEU A 45 -6.04 -3.75 2.16
CA LEU A 45 -4.78 -3.06 2.45
C LEU A 45 -3.63 -3.77 1.74
N ASP A 46 -2.74 -3.02 1.09
CA ASP A 46 -1.53 -3.56 0.48
C ASP A 46 -0.47 -3.83 1.56
N PRO A 47 -0.12 -5.10 1.86
CA PRO A 47 0.91 -5.39 2.85
C PRO A 47 2.33 -5.08 2.35
N ASP A 48 2.52 -4.88 1.04
CA ASP A 48 3.83 -4.70 0.40
C ASP A 48 4.27 -3.22 0.42
N VAL A 49 3.34 -2.29 0.68
CA VAL A 49 3.61 -0.86 0.86
C VAL A 49 3.66 -0.54 2.36
N HIS A 50 4.81 -0.05 2.81
CA HIS A 50 5.11 0.10 4.24
C HIS A 50 5.14 1.56 4.74
N TYR A 51 4.99 2.53 3.83
CA TYR A 51 5.04 3.96 4.14
C TYR A 51 3.65 4.61 4.05
N GLU A 52 2.78 4.12 3.18
CA GLU A 52 1.40 4.61 2.97
C GLU A 52 0.40 3.44 2.88
N PRO A 53 -0.76 3.52 3.55
CA PRO A 53 -1.79 2.49 3.48
C PRO A 53 -2.54 2.50 2.13
N ALA A 54 -1.95 1.89 1.10
CA ALA A 54 -2.56 1.77 -0.22
C ALA A 54 -3.62 0.66 -0.31
N CYS A 55 -4.65 0.85 -1.16
CA CYS A 55 -5.57 -0.22 -1.52
C CYS A 55 -5.02 -1.07 -2.68
N LYS A 56 -4.81 -2.36 -2.45
CA LYS A 56 -4.31 -3.32 -3.44
C LYS A 56 -5.26 -3.55 -4.61
N GLY A 57 -6.56 -3.49 -4.37
CA GLY A 57 -7.60 -3.81 -5.37
C GLY A 57 -7.96 -2.67 -6.30
N CYS A 58 -7.73 -1.43 -5.86
CA CYS A 58 -7.99 -0.22 -6.64
C CYS A 58 -6.96 -0.09 -7.81
N GLY A 59 -5.72 -0.59 -7.65
CA GLY A 59 -4.60 -0.36 -8.59
C GLY A 59 -4.24 1.14 -8.63
N THR A 60 -3.15 1.64 -9.21
CA THR A 60 -1.77 1.20 -9.47
C THR A 60 -0.85 2.41 -9.16
N TYR A 61 0.44 2.42 -9.56
CA TYR A 61 1.42 3.50 -9.24
C TYR A 61 2.16 4.04 -10.50
N GLY A 62 2.33 5.36 -10.65
CA GLY A 62 3.09 6.03 -11.74
C GLY A 62 2.27 6.94 -12.69
N ASP A 63 2.88 7.47 -13.76
CA ASP A 63 2.32 8.41 -14.78
C ASP A 63 1.11 7.86 -15.59
N MET A 64 0.47 6.80 -15.10
CA MET A 64 -0.28 5.80 -15.85
C MET A 64 -1.65 5.48 -15.20
N GLU A 65 -2.32 6.52 -14.67
CA GLU A 65 -3.79 6.59 -14.42
C GLU A 65 -4.40 5.87 -13.21
N LEU A 66 -4.06 6.30 -11.98
CA LEU A 66 -4.22 5.41 -10.83
C LEU A 66 -4.80 6.09 -9.58
N PRO A 67 -5.77 5.45 -8.89
CA PRO A 67 -6.17 5.82 -7.55
C PRO A 67 -5.13 5.35 -6.52
N GLU A 68 -4.19 6.23 -6.21
CA GLU A 68 -3.40 6.19 -4.99
C GLU A 68 -4.30 6.62 -3.83
N THR A 69 -4.69 5.66 -2.99
CA THR A 69 -5.51 5.96 -1.82
C THR A 69 -4.61 5.82 -0.61
N ASP A 70 -4.31 6.92 0.07
CA ASP A 70 -3.51 6.94 1.31
C ASP A 70 -4.20 6.15 2.43
N ASN A 71 -5.46 5.77 2.24
CA ASN A 71 -6.20 4.96 3.17
C ASN A 71 -7.18 4.03 2.46
N LEU A 72 -7.39 2.83 3.02
CA LEU A 72 -8.44 1.92 2.54
C LEU A 72 -9.84 2.55 2.62
N ASN A 73 -10.08 3.44 3.60
CA ASN A 73 -11.33 4.19 3.73
C ASN A 73 -11.53 5.23 2.61
N GLU A 74 -10.50 5.48 1.79
CA GLU A 74 -10.54 6.43 0.67
C GLU A 74 -10.60 5.72 -0.68
N CYS A 75 -10.56 4.37 -0.74
CA CYS A 75 -10.65 3.65 -2.02
C CYS A 75 -12.02 3.89 -2.66
N PRO A 76 -12.08 4.51 -3.86
CA PRO A 76 -13.33 4.93 -4.49
C PRO A 76 -14.29 3.75 -4.71
N GLU A 77 -13.78 2.60 -5.12
CA GLU A 77 -14.58 1.38 -5.31
C GLU A 77 -15.21 0.88 -4.01
N LEU A 78 -14.52 1.02 -2.86
CA LEU A 78 -15.08 0.67 -1.57
C LEU A 78 -16.09 1.70 -1.08
N LEU A 79 -15.87 2.99 -1.37
CA LEU A 79 -16.83 4.04 -1.05
C LEU A 79 -18.12 3.89 -1.86
N ASP A 80 -18.03 3.57 -3.15
CA ASP A 80 -19.18 3.30 -4.01
C ASP A 80 -19.93 2.04 -3.56
N LEU A 81 -19.20 0.99 -3.19
CA LEU A 81 -19.79 -0.22 -2.62
C LEU A 81 -20.50 0.10 -1.29
N ALA A 82 -19.86 0.87 -0.41
CA ALA A 82 -20.43 1.25 0.88
C ALA A 82 -21.66 2.15 0.72
N TYR A 83 -21.65 3.07 -0.25
CA TYR A 83 -22.79 3.90 -0.61
C TYR A 83 -23.99 3.03 -1.03
N ALA A 84 -23.77 1.96 -1.81
CA ALA A 84 -24.83 1.03 -2.17
C ALA A 84 -25.45 0.30 -0.95
N HIS A 85 -24.71 0.23 0.16
CA HIS A 85 -25.16 -0.30 1.46
C HIS A 85 -25.63 0.78 2.44
N GLY A 86 -25.73 2.05 2.01
CA GLY A 86 -26.28 3.14 2.82
C GLY A 86 -25.25 3.88 3.68
N LEU A 87 -23.97 3.88 3.29
CA LEU A 87 -22.94 4.70 3.95
C LEU A 87 -23.32 6.19 3.87
N THR A 88 -23.21 6.89 5.00
CA THR A 88 -23.32 8.36 5.09
C THR A 88 -22.01 8.96 5.55
N ASP A 89 -21.85 10.27 5.38
CA ASP A 89 -20.66 11.00 5.83
C ASP A 89 -20.46 10.90 7.35
N GLU A 90 -21.56 10.88 8.13
CA GLU A 90 -21.49 10.69 9.58
C GLU A 90 -21.01 9.29 9.96
N ILE A 91 -21.47 8.27 9.23
CA ILE A 91 -20.99 6.90 9.45
C ILE A 91 -19.51 6.82 9.08
N LEU A 92 -19.12 7.33 7.91
CA LEU A 92 -17.74 7.31 7.44
C LEU A 92 -16.79 8.02 8.43
N ALA A 93 -17.19 9.18 8.95
CA ALA A 93 -16.42 9.93 9.95
C ALA A 93 -16.24 9.17 11.28
N SER A 94 -17.11 8.18 11.56
CA SER A 94 -17.06 7.36 12.76
C SER A 94 -16.22 6.09 12.62
N LEU A 95 -15.79 5.73 11.40
CA LEU A 95 -15.04 4.51 11.15
C LEU A 95 -13.57 4.64 11.56
N ASP A 96 -12.99 3.53 12.03
CA ASP A 96 -11.57 3.49 12.35
C ASP A 96 -10.75 3.59 11.04
N ARG A 97 -9.62 4.29 11.11
CA ARG A 97 -8.66 4.32 10.00
C ARG A 97 -7.67 3.17 10.16
N PRO A 98 -7.52 2.28 9.17
CA PRO A 98 -6.54 1.21 9.23
C PRO A 98 -5.12 1.79 9.30
N VAL A 99 -4.34 1.27 10.25
CA VAL A 99 -2.92 1.64 10.44
C VAL A 99 -2.08 0.78 9.50
N PRO A 100 -1.16 1.37 8.71
CA PRO A 100 -0.31 0.60 7.80
C PRO A 100 0.63 -0.32 8.62
N PRO A 101 1.01 -1.49 8.08
CA PRO A 101 1.97 -2.36 8.75
C PRO A 101 3.29 -1.60 8.97
N SER A 102 3.84 -1.72 10.18
CA SER A 102 5.12 -1.08 10.51
C SER A 102 6.20 -1.54 9.54
N ALA A 103 6.86 -0.59 8.86
CA ALA A 103 7.95 -0.90 7.94
C ALA A 103 9.00 -1.80 8.60
N PRO A 104 9.56 -2.78 7.88
CA PRO A 104 10.68 -3.55 8.39
C PRO A 104 11.78 -2.55 8.76
N ARG A 105 12.26 -2.63 10.01
CA ARG A 105 13.34 -1.78 10.49
C ARG A 105 14.50 -1.97 9.52
N ARG A 106 14.81 -0.93 8.72
CA ARG A 106 15.98 -0.93 7.85
C ARG A 106 17.13 -1.38 8.74
N PRO A 107 17.90 -2.43 8.38
CA PRO A 107 19.06 -2.80 9.15
C PRO A 107 19.85 -1.51 9.34
N GLU A 108 20.09 -1.14 10.60
CA GLU A 108 20.86 0.08 10.88
C GLU A 108 22.09 0.00 10.01
N PRO A 109 22.39 1.05 9.21
CA PRO A 109 23.58 1.01 8.38
C PRO A 109 24.71 0.66 9.32
N ALA A 110 25.35 -0.49 9.10
CA ALA A 110 26.49 -0.94 9.89
C ALA A 110 27.39 0.29 10.00
N GLY A 111 27.47 0.83 11.23
CA GLY A 111 27.76 2.25 11.44
C GLY A 111 28.85 2.73 10.49
N VAL A 112 28.60 3.85 9.79
CA VAL A 112 29.55 4.40 8.82
C VAL A 112 30.92 4.36 9.47
N ASN A 113 31.80 3.47 8.98
CA ASN A 113 33.12 3.36 9.54
C ASN A 113 33.82 4.67 9.19
N LEU A 114 33.85 5.59 10.14
CA LEU A 114 34.36 6.94 9.96
C LEU A 114 35.80 6.90 9.43
N ALA A 115 36.58 5.89 9.82
CA ALA A 115 37.91 5.67 9.28
C ALA A 115 37.89 5.24 7.80
N ALA A 116 36.95 4.40 7.37
CA ALA A 116 36.78 4.05 5.97
C ALA A 116 36.31 5.26 5.12
N TYR A 117 35.39 6.07 5.65
CA TYR A 117 34.90 7.29 4.99
C TYR A 117 36.01 8.35 4.89
N MET A 118 36.76 8.57 5.98
CA MET A 118 37.92 9.47 5.97
C MET A 118 39.02 8.99 5.04
N ARG A 119 39.24 7.68 4.88
CA ARG A 119 40.20 7.15 3.89
C ARG A 119 39.78 7.43 2.46
N LEU A 120 38.48 7.37 2.15
CA LEU A 120 37.97 7.72 0.81
C LEU A 120 38.11 9.21 0.52
N TRP A 121 37.85 10.07 1.51
CA TRP A 121 37.98 11.53 1.38
C TRP A 121 39.44 12.02 1.34
N THR A 122 40.34 11.34 2.04
CA THR A 122 41.78 11.66 2.07
C THR A 122 42.58 10.84 1.05
N ALA A 123 41.93 9.96 0.29
CA ALA A 123 42.57 9.24 -0.80
C ALA A 123 43.09 10.26 -1.81
N GLN A 124 44.39 10.20 -2.09
CA GLN A 124 44.92 11.00 -3.17
C GLN A 124 44.35 10.50 -4.50
N PRO A 125 44.04 11.43 -5.43
CA PRO A 125 43.58 11.04 -6.75
C PRO A 125 44.65 10.18 -7.41
N THR A 126 44.21 9.21 -8.21
CA THR A 126 45.10 8.31 -8.97
C THR A 126 46.06 9.08 -9.90
N SER A 127 45.80 10.34 -10.19
CA SER A 127 46.74 11.21 -10.91
C SER A 127 48.04 11.52 -10.14
N SER A 128 48.05 11.43 -8.80
CA SER A 128 49.24 11.72 -7.97
C SER A 128 50.27 10.59 -7.92
N VAL A 129 49.95 9.41 -8.45
CA VAL A 129 50.87 8.26 -8.50
C VAL A 129 51.94 8.49 -9.57
N PRO A 130 53.25 8.35 -9.26
CA PRO A 130 54.32 8.53 -10.24
C PRO A 130 54.18 7.60 -11.45
N PRO A 131 54.53 8.06 -12.67
CA PRO A 131 54.37 7.28 -13.90
C PRO A 131 55.02 5.89 -13.86
N ALA A 132 56.19 5.78 -13.21
CA ALA A 132 56.93 4.52 -13.07
C ALA A 132 56.19 3.43 -12.27
N LEU A 133 55.16 3.80 -11.51
CA LEU A 133 54.36 2.89 -10.68
C LEU A 133 52.93 2.69 -11.23
N ARG A 134 52.60 3.25 -12.41
CA ARG A 134 51.27 3.09 -13.03
C ARG A 134 51.20 1.77 -13.79
N GLY A 135 50.13 1.00 -13.53
CA GLY A 135 49.84 -0.23 -14.26
C GLY A 135 49.36 0.01 -15.70
N PRO A 136 49.31 -1.05 -16.54
CA PRO A 136 49.04 -0.94 -17.98
C PRO A 136 47.67 -0.35 -18.36
N ASN A 137 46.71 -0.30 -17.43
CA ASN A 137 45.34 0.19 -17.67
C ASN A 137 45.06 1.58 -17.05
N TRP A 138 46.09 2.34 -16.67
CA TRP A 138 45.90 3.68 -16.11
C TRP A 138 45.47 4.68 -17.19
N ARG A 139 44.34 5.37 -17.00
CA ARG A 139 43.97 6.48 -17.90
C ARG A 139 44.91 7.65 -17.64
N SER A 140 45.63 8.09 -18.67
CA SER A 140 46.40 9.32 -18.58
C SER A 140 45.44 10.51 -18.58
N PRO A 141 45.63 11.52 -17.71
CA PRO A 141 44.92 12.78 -17.86
C PRO A 141 45.34 13.40 -19.20
N ALA A 142 44.36 13.89 -19.95
CA ALA A 142 44.58 14.69 -21.17
C ALA A 142 45.18 16.05 -20.83
#